data_AF-A0A350UTS4-F1
#
_entry.id   AF-A0A350UTS4-F1
#
_cell.length_a   1.000
_cell.length_b   1.000
_cell.length_c   1.000
_cell.angle_alpha   90.00
_cell.angle_beta   90.00
_cell.angle_gamma   90.00
#
_symmetry.space_group_name_H-M   'P 1'
#
loop_
_entity.id
_entity.type
_entity.pdbx_description
1 polymer ?
#
loop_
_entity_poly.entity_id
_entity_poly.type
_entity_poly.pdbx_seq_one_letter_code
_entity_poly.pdbx_strand_id
1 'polypeptide(L)'
;MLAFSKNITQNDLSHPEESNNSELKEYMDYQRTLNHERLIYNALDHAKTNLQNSINELEDDKDKLENHLKISFPISHRSLKTADTVIFMLRKLINGHNSTNNWYRMNTYYYALVYDCMKIFINVYNGLVQEAPEKAEDFKISGGMEVDFDDWAHLFFPDMDFH
;
A
#
# COMPACT_ATOMS: atom_id res chain seq x y z
N MET A 1 11.32 2.16 9.15
CA MET A 1 10.61 1.19 8.33
C MET A 1 9.31 0.86 9.02
N LEU A 2 8.18 0.80 8.31
CA LEU A 2 6.93 0.35 8.94
C LEU A 2 7.01 -1.14 9.27
N ALA A 3 6.56 -1.54 10.44
CA ALA A 3 6.54 -2.94 10.86
C ALA A 3 5.24 -3.62 10.40
N PHE A 4 5.38 -4.75 9.69
CA PHE A 4 4.30 -5.65 9.26
C PHE A 4 4.49 -7.04 9.88
N SER A 5 3.54 -7.96 9.64
CA SER A 5 3.64 -9.34 10.11
C SER A 5 4.84 -10.09 9.52
N LYS A 6 5.17 -9.81 8.26
CA LYS A 6 6.33 -10.34 7.53
C LYS A 6 7.31 -9.23 7.23
N ASN A 7 8.58 -9.60 7.04
CA ASN A 7 9.63 -8.65 6.72
C ASN A 7 9.49 -8.15 5.27
N ILE A 8 9.09 -6.89 5.12
CA ILE A 8 8.89 -6.23 3.81
C ILE A 8 10.20 -5.92 3.05
N THR A 9 11.37 -6.11 3.67
CA THR A 9 12.67 -5.92 3.01
C THR A 9 13.23 -7.23 2.45
N GLN A 10 12.55 -8.36 2.66
CA GLN A 10 13.01 -9.66 2.20
C GLN A 10 12.48 -9.94 0.80
N ASN A 11 13.34 -9.74 -0.20
CA ASN A 11 13.00 -9.97 -1.61
C ASN A 11 13.55 -11.30 -2.15
N ASP A 12 14.38 -12.00 -1.36
CA ASP A 12 14.96 -13.31 -1.70
C ASP A 12 14.30 -14.42 -0.87
N LEU A 13 12.99 -14.57 -1.05
CA LEU A 13 12.22 -15.63 -0.41
C LEU A 13 12.58 -16.96 -1.09
N SER A 14 12.82 -18.02 -0.31
CA SER A 14 13.04 -19.37 -0.82
C SER A 14 12.26 -20.39 0.00
N HIS A 15 11.73 -21.41 -0.68
CA HIS A 15 11.00 -22.51 -0.07
C HIS A 15 11.62 -23.87 -0.49
N PRO A 16 11.86 -24.81 0.45
CA PRO A 16 12.53 -26.09 0.15
C PRO A 16 11.85 -26.94 -0.93
N GLU A 17 10.52 -26.86 -1.02
CA GLU A 17 9.71 -27.64 -1.96
C GLU A 17 9.58 -27.01 -3.36
N GLU A 18 10.22 -25.88 -3.65
CA GLU A 18 10.17 -25.26 -4.99
C GLU A 18 10.70 -26.18 -6.10
N SER A 19 11.59 -27.13 -5.79
CA SER A 19 12.08 -28.12 -6.77
C SER A 19 11.06 -29.21 -7.08
N ASN A 20 10.09 -29.43 -6.19
CA ASN A 20 9.16 -30.56 -6.22
C ASN A 20 7.74 -30.13 -6.62
N ASN A 21 7.44 -28.82 -6.58
CA ASN A 21 6.15 -28.26 -6.93
C ASN A 21 6.33 -27.04 -7.86
N SER A 22 5.94 -27.19 -9.13
CA SER A 22 6.05 -26.13 -10.14
C SER A 22 5.18 -24.91 -9.86
N GLU A 23 3.96 -25.11 -9.34
CA GLU A 23 3.06 -23.99 -8.99
C GLU A 23 3.64 -23.17 -7.84
N LEU A 24 4.22 -23.84 -6.84
CA LEU A 24 4.91 -23.17 -5.75
C LEU A 24 6.12 -22.39 -6.26
N LYS A 25 6.89 -22.97 -7.19
CA LYS A 25 8.02 -22.28 -7.81
C LYS A 25 7.59 -21.00 -8.51
N GLU A 26 6.53 -21.06 -9.33
CA GLU A 26 5.99 -19.90 -10.04
C GLU A 26 5.50 -18.82 -9.06
N TYR A 27 4.79 -19.21 -8.00
CA TYR A 27 4.38 -18.29 -6.94
C TYR A 27 5.59 -17.63 -6.25
N MET A 28 6.62 -18.38 -5.92
CA MET A 28 7.82 -17.84 -5.28
C MET A 28 8.62 -16.94 -6.23
N ASP A 29 8.69 -17.28 -7.52
CA ASP A 29 9.28 -16.44 -8.56
C ASP A 29 8.52 -15.10 -8.67
N TYR A 30 7.18 -15.14 -8.64
CA TYR A 30 6.34 -13.94 -8.57
C TYR A 30 6.65 -13.11 -7.32
N GLN A 31 6.65 -13.70 -6.12
CA GLN A 31 6.96 -12.99 -4.87
C GLN A 31 8.33 -12.30 -4.93
N ARG A 32 9.35 -12.95 -5.52
CA ARG A 32 10.70 -12.39 -5.70
C ARG A 32 10.77 -11.18 -6.63
N THR A 33 9.78 -10.98 -7.51
CA THR A 33 9.72 -9.78 -8.36
C THR A 33 9.24 -8.53 -7.61
N LEU A 34 8.55 -8.71 -6.48
CA LEU A 34 7.90 -7.62 -5.76
C LEU A 34 8.88 -6.90 -4.83
N ASN A 35 8.94 -5.59 -4.96
CA ASN A 35 9.60 -4.69 -4.02
C ASN A 35 8.55 -4.10 -3.08
N HIS A 36 8.29 -4.79 -1.97
CA HIS A 36 7.25 -4.39 -1.03
C HIS A 36 7.53 -3.04 -0.37
N GLU A 37 8.79 -2.71 -0.10
CA GLU A 37 9.18 -1.41 0.45
C GLU A 37 8.78 -0.27 -0.49
N ARG A 38 9.07 -0.41 -1.79
CA ARG A 38 8.68 0.56 -2.81
C ARG A 38 7.18 0.62 -2.99
N LEU A 39 6.51 -0.53 -2.99
CA LEU A 39 5.06 -0.61 -3.10
C LEU A 39 4.37 0.20 -1.99
N ILE A 40 4.75 -0.02 -0.72
CA ILE A 40 4.20 0.69 0.43
C ILE A 40 4.50 2.19 0.37
N TYR A 41 5.75 2.56 0.04
CA TYR A 41 6.13 3.97 -0.08
C TYR A 41 5.26 4.71 -1.11
N ASN A 42 5.15 4.14 -2.31
CA ASN A 42 4.40 4.76 -3.40
C ASN A 42 2.90 4.81 -3.09
N ALA A 43 2.35 3.78 -2.41
CA ALA A 43 0.96 3.79 -1.98
C ALA A 43 0.66 4.95 -1.01
N LEU A 44 1.51 5.15 -0.01
CA LEU A 44 1.37 6.24 0.97
C LEU A 44 1.54 7.60 0.32
N ASP A 45 2.54 7.75 -0.56
CA ASP A 45 2.81 9.02 -1.22
C ASP A 45 1.70 9.40 -2.20
N HIS A 46 1.21 8.43 -2.99
CA HIS A 46 0.06 8.60 -3.87
C HIS A 46 -1.18 9.05 -3.10
N ALA A 47 -1.53 8.37 -2.00
CA ALA A 47 -2.67 8.72 -1.17
C ALA A 47 -2.56 10.14 -0.57
N LYS A 48 -1.36 10.50 -0.08
CA LYS A 48 -1.10 11.85 0.47
C LYS A 48 -1.24 12.92 -0.61
N THR A 49 -0.64 12.70 -1.78
CA THR A 49 -0.64 13.65 -2.90
C THR A 49 -2.06 13.85 -3.42
N ASN A 50 -2.82 12.77 -3.64
CA ASN A 50 -4.20 12.85 -4.11
C ASN A 50 -5.12 13.56 -3.11
N LEU A 51 -4.99 13.25 -1.82
CA LEU A 51 -5.80 13.91 -0.80
C LEU A 51 -5.43 15.40 -0.68
N GLN A 52 -4.15 15.75 -0.75
CA GLN A 52 -3.71 17.15 -0.72
C GLN A 52 -4.27 17.94 -1.91
N ASN A 53 -4.26 17.35 -3.11
CA ASN A 53 -4.86 17.95 -4.29
C ASN A 53 -6.37 18.13 -4.11
N SER A 54 -7.06 17.11 -3.59
CA SER A 54 -8.50 17.17 -3.33
C SER A 54 -8.87 18.23 -2.29
N ILE A 55 -8.06 18.41 -1.25
CA ILE A 55 -8.26 19.50 -0.25
C ILE A 55 -8.16 20.87 -0.93
N ASN A 56 -7.18 21.06 -1.80
CA ASN A 56 -6.96 22.34 -2.49
C ASN A 56 -8.06 22.61 -3.54
N GLU A 57 -8.53 21.58 -4.25
CA GLU A 57 -9.56 21.70 -5.28
C GLU A 57 -10.97 21.90 -4.69
N LEU A 58 -11.23 21.35 -3.50
CA LEU A 58 -12.53 21.33 -2.84
C LEU A 58 -12.59 22.23 -1.60
N GLU A 59 -11.68 23.21 -1.47
CA GLU A 59 -11.46 24.02 -0.25
C GLU A 59 -12.78 24.58 0.34
N ASP A 60 -13.69 25.02 -0.51
CA ASP A 60 -14.99 25.61 -0.12
C ASP A 60 -16.15 24.60 -0.02
N ASP A 61 -15.96 23.34 -0.44
CA ASP A 61 -17.01 22.32 -0.54
C ASP A 61 -16.74 21.14 0.40
N LYS A 62 -17.04 21.37 1.69
CA LYS A 62 -16.81 20.39 2.77
C LYS A 62 -17.55 19.06 2.54
N ASP A 63 -18.74 19.10 1.97
CA ASP A 63 -19.55 17.89 1.73
C ASP A 63 -18.92 17.03 0.64
N LYS A 64 -18.41 17.65 -0.44
CA LYS A 64 -17.65 16.91 -1.46
C LYS A 64 -16.34 16.36 -0.91
N LEU A 65 -15.62 17.12 -0.09
CA LEU A 65 -14.38 16.64 0.53
C LEU A 65 -14.65 15.45 1.46
N GLU A 66 -15.72 15.50 2.26
CA GLU A 66 -16.13 14.38 3.11
C GLU A 66 -16.50 13.14 2.28
N ASN A 67 -17.24 13.32 1.18
CA ASN A 67 -17.57 12.23 0.28
C ASN A 67 -16.33 11.64 -0.39
N HIS A 68 -15.39 12.48 -0.81
CA HIS A 68 -14.10 12.02 -1.34
C HIS A 68 -13.36 11.17 -0.31
N LEU A 69 -13.31 11.59 0.96
CA LEU A 69 -12.69 10.79 2.02
C LEU A 69 -13.37 9.44 2.23
N LYS A 70 -14.70 9.37 2.20
CA LYS A 70 -15.45 8.11 2.36
C LYS A 70 -15.15 7.13 1.24
N ILE A 71 -15.00 7.64 0.01
CA ILE A 71 -14.73 6.82 -1.17
C ILE A 71 -13.27 6.35 -1.19
N SER A 72 -12.33 7.27 -0.96
CA SER A 72 -10.90 6.97 -0.99
C SER A 72 -10.45 6.16 0.22
N PHE A 73 -11.03 6.38 1.40
CA PHE A 73 -10.57 5.78 2.65
C PHE A 73 -11.68 5.01 3.38
N PRO A 74 -12.32 4.02 2.75
CA PRO A 74 -13.55 3.41 3.27
C PRO A 74 -13.39 2.71 4.63
N ILE A 75 -12.21 2.16 4.93
CA ILE A 75 -11.94 1.51 6.21
C ILE A 75 -11.51 2.54 7.26
N SER A 76 -10.52 3.37 6.93
CA SER A 76 -9.91 4.30 7.87
C SER A 76 -10.74 5.56 8.15
N HIS A 77 -11.58 6.01 7.20
CA HIS A 77 -12.46 7.17 7.39
C HIS A 77 -13.41 7.01 8.58
N ARG A 78 -13.87 5.79 8.87
CA ARG A 78 -14.75 5.48 10.02
C ARG A 78 -14.18 6.00 11.34
N SER A 79 -12.86 5.97 11.47
CA SER A 79 -12.13 6.38 12.66
C SER A 79 -11.48 7.76 12.51
N LEU A 80 -10.89 8.07 11.36
CA LEU A 80 -10.07 9.28 11.17
C LEU A 80 -10.88 10.53 10.83
N LYS A 81 -12.06 10.36 10.21
CA LYS A 81 -13.14 11.35 9.94
C LYS A 81 -12.78 12.61 9.14
N THR A 82 -11.59 13.19 9.28
CA THR A 82 -11.20 14.48 8.70
C THR A 82 -9.99 14.36 7.78
N ALA A 83 -9.94 15.18 6.74
CA ALA A 83 -8.84 15.21 5.79
C ALA A 83 -7.51 15.56 6.47
N ASP A 84 -7.52 16.54 7.39
CA ASP A 84 -6.34 16.97 8.14
C ASP A 84 -5.75 15.83 8.98
N THR A 85 -6.60 15.02 9.63
CA THR A 85 -6.15 13.88 10.42
C THR A 85 -5.53 12.80 9.55
N VAL A 86 -6.15 12.51 8.40
CA VAL A 86 -5.61 11.55 7.41
C VAL A 86 -4.26 12.05 6.89
N ILE A 87 -4.14 13.31 6.46
CA ILE A 87 -2.87 13.91 6.01
C ILE A 87 -1.79 13.83 7.08
N PHE A 88 -2.12 14.19 8.33
CA PHE A 88 -1.18 14.11 9.44
C PHE A 88 -0.66 12.68 9.65
N MET A 89 -1.55 11.69 9.60
CA MET A 89 -1.17 10.29 9.75
C MET A 89 -0.37 9.76 8.57
N LEU A 90 -0.71 10.12 7.34
CA LEU A 90 0.06 9.78 6.14
C LEU A 90 1.50 10.32 6.24
N ARG A 91 1.66 11.58 6.68
CA ARG A 91 3.01 12.16 6.91
C ARG A 91 3.80 11.36 7.95
N LYS A 92 3.16 10.94 9.04
CA LYS A 92 3.81 10.07 10.04
C LYS A 92 4.20 8.71 9.49
N LEU A 93 3.32 8.08 8.70
CA LEU A 93 3.58 6.79 8.07
C LEU A 93 4.75 6.87 7.08
N ILE A 94 4.78 7.87 6.21
CA ILE A 94 5.87 8.07 5.24
C ILE A 94 7.20 8.30 5.97
N ASN A 95 7.22 9.16 6.99
CA ASN A 95 8.41 9.41 7.79
C ASN A 95 8.87 8.15 8.53
N GLY A 96 7.91 7.38 9.08
CA GLY A 96 8.17 6.10 9.74
C GLY A 96 8.72 5.06 8.77
N HIS A 97 8.19 4.99 7.56
CA HIS A 97 8.64 4.09 6.50
C HIS A 97 10.09 4.38 6.11
N ASN A 98 10.40 5.66 5.86
CA ASN A 98 11.73 6.11 5.45
C ASN A 98 12.79 6.06 6.57
N SER A 99 12.42 5.80 7.83
CA SER A 99 13.37 5.71 8.92
C SER A 99 14.12 4.37 8.90
N THR A 100 15.31 4.31 8.29
CA THR A 100 16.05 3.05 8.07
C THR A 100 16.53 2.37 9.36
N ASN A 101 16.62 3.09 10.47
CA ASN A 101 17.26 2.59 11.69
C ASN A 101 16.27 2.09 12.76
N ASN A 102 14.96 2.25 12.55
CA ASN A 102 13.93 1.83 13.51
C ASN A 102 12.69 1.27 12.82
N TRP A 103 12.21 0.14 13.34
CA TRP A 103 10.91 -0.41 12.97
C TRP A 103 9.80 0.34 13.70
N TYR A 104 8.91 0.98 12.94
CA TYR A 104 7.77 1.71 13.47
C TYR A 104 6.59 0.76 13.65
N ARG A 105 6.30 0.42 14.91
CA ARG A 105 5.13 -0.41 15.25
C ARG A 105 3.85 0.40 15.03
N MET A 106 3.07 -0.02 14.04
CA MET A 106 1.78 0.60 13.73
C MET A 106 0.70 0.21 14.74
N ASN A 107 -0.23 1.14 14.98
CA ASN A 107 -1.47 0.87 15.71
C ASN A 107 -2.59 0.53 14.71
N THR A 108 -3.75 0.09 15.20
CA THR A 108 -4.88 -0.32 14.36
C THR A 108 -5.34 0.76 13.38
N TYR A 109 -5.30 2.04 13.75
CA TYR A 109 -5.68 3.14 12.86
C TYR A 109 -4.70 3.33 11.72
N TYR A 110 -3.40 3.16 11.99
CA TYR A 110 -2.37 3.16 10.95
C TYR A 110 -2.51 1.97 10.01
N TYR A 111 -2.79 0.77 10.53
CA TYR A 111 -3.05 -0.40 9.69
C TYR A 111 -4.26 -0.19 8.77
N ALA A 112 -5.38 0.31 9.29
CA ALA A 112 -6.56 0.63 8.49
C ALA A 112 -6.24 1.63 7.35
N LEU A 113 -5.45 2.66 7.66
CA LEU A 113 -5.07 3.67 6.67
C LEU A 113 -4.11 3.12 5.61
N VAL A 114 -3.10 2.34 6.00
CA VAL A 114 -2.19 1.68 5.05
C VAL A 114 -2.97 0.75 4.13
N TYR A 115 -3.92 -0.03 4.66
CA TYR A 115 -4.75 -0.92 3.85
C TYR A 115 -5.52 -0.18 2.76
N ASP A 116 -6.20 0.93 3.10
CA ASP A 116 -6.89 1.76 2.10
C ASP A 116 -5.90 2.31 1.05
N CYS A 117 -4.73 2.82 1.50
CA CYS A 117 -3.70 3.35 0.59
C CYS A 117 -3.21 2.29 -0.39
N MET A 118 -2.91 1.09 0.11
CA MET A 118 -2.45 -0.04 -0.69
C MET A 118 -3.50 -0.44 -1.72
N LYS A 119 -4.76 -0.58 -1.31
CA LYS A 119 -5.84 -1.00 -2.19
C LYS A 119 -6.05 -0.02 -3.35
N ILE A 120 -6.08 1.28 -3.06
CA ILE A 120 -6.22 2.30 -4.12
C ILE A 120 -5.02 2.26 -5.05
N PHE A 121 -3.81 2.28 -4.49
CA PHE A 121 -2.60 2.43 -5.28
C PHE A 121 -2.34 1.19 -6.15
N ILE A 122 -2.58 -0.03 -5.65
CA ILE A 122 -2.42 -1.24 -6.45
C ILE A 122 -3.37 -1.25 -7.64
N ASN A 123 -4.62 -0.80 -7.49
CA ASN A 123 -5.54 -0.67 -8.62
C ASN A 123 -5.02 0.31 -9.68
N VAL A 124 -4.47 1.46 -9.25
CA VAL A 124 -3.86 2.44 -10.16
C VAL A 124 -2.60 1.86 -10.82
N TYR A 125 -1.75 1.20 -10.05
CA TYR A 125 -0.49 0.62 -10.52
C TYR A 125 -0.73 -0.48 -11.56
N ASN A 126 -1.65 -1.41 -11.29
CA ASN A 126 -1.98 -2.48 -12.23
C ASN A 126 -2.58 -1.92 -13.52
N GLY A 127 -3.42 -0.88 -13.43
CA GLY A 127 -3.86 -0.14 -14.62
C GLY A 127 -2.68 0.43 -15.44
N LEU A 128 -1.68 1.01 -14.78
CA LEU A 128 -0.47 1.50 -15.46
C LEU A 128 0.35 0.35 -16.06
N VAL A 129 0.46 -0.80 -15.39
CA VAL A 129 1.16 -1.97 -15.93
C VAL A 129 0.53 -2.43 -17.25
N GLN A 130 -0.80 -2.35 -17.38
CA GLN A 130 -1.50 -2.72 -18.61
C GLN A 130 -1.41 -1.63 -19.70
N GLU A 131 -1.63 -0.37 -19.33
CA GLU A 131 -1.85 0.72 -20.29
C GLU A 131 -0.57 1.48 -20.68
N ALA A 132 0.39 1.57 -19.76
CA ALA A 132 1.63 2.32 -19.91
C ALA A 132 2.78 1.67 -19.10
N PRO A 133 3.25 0.47 -19.51
CA PRO A 133 4.25 -0.29 -18.77
C PRO A 133 5.53 0.50 -18.47
N GLU A 134 5.92 1.41 -19.35
CA GLU A 134 7.08 2.28 -19.19
C GLU A 134 6.95 3.22 -17.97
N LYS A 135 5.72 3.69 -17.69
CA LYS A 135 5.44 4.51 -16.51
C LYS A 135 5.35 3.65 -15.25
N ALA A 136 4.88 2.41 -15.36
CA ALA A 136 4.87 1.48 -14.25
C ALA A 136 6.29 1.11 -13.79
N GLU A 137 7.25 1.07 -14.71
CA GLU A 137 8.65 0.79 -14.42
C GLU A 137 9.31 1.87 -13.54
N ASP A 138 8.90 3.14 -13.66
CA ASP A 138 9.40 4.25 -12.84
C ASP A 138 9.20 4.02 -11.33
N PHE A 139 8.15 3.28 -10.96
CA PHE A 139 7.86 2.96 -9.56
C PHE A 139 8.79 1.88 -8.98
N LYS A 140 9.43 1.07 -9.84
CA LYS A 140 10.35 -0.03 -9.46
C LYS A 140 9.73 -1.02 -8.47
N ILE A 141 8.48 -1.42 -8.73
CA ILE A 141 7.69 -2.28 -7.84
C ILE A 141 7.80 -3.76 -8.22
N SER A 142 7.46 -4.15 -9.45
CA SER A 142 7.25 -5.57 -9.79
C SER A 142 7.89 -6.01 -11.12
N GLY A 143 8.71 -5.15 -11.74
CA GLY A 143 9.32 -5.45 -13.04
C GLY A 143 8.28 -5.63 -14.17
N GLY A 144 7.13 -4.96 -14.08
CA GLY A 144 6.08 -5.03 -15.10
C GLY A 144 5.01 -6.10 -14.85
N MET A 145 4.99 -6.70 -13.67
CA MET A 145 3.90 -7.60 -13.27
C MET A 145 2.84 -6.87 -12.45
N GLU A 146 1.58 -7.27 -12.59
CA GLU A 146 0.53 -6.80 -11.69
C GLU A 146 0.79 -7.32 -10.28
N VAL A 147 0.38 -6.57 -9.27
CA VAL A 147 0.41 -7.06 -7.88
C VAL A 147 -1.00 -7.46 -7.45
N ASP A 148 -1.10 -8.68 -6.95
CA ASP A 148 -2.30 -9.21 -6.31
C ASP A 148 -2.46 -8.59 -4.92
N PHE A 149 -3.48 -7.74 -4.77
CA PHE A 149 -3.76 -7.07 -3.51
C PHE A 149 -4.21 -8.04 -2.41
N ASP A 150 -5.03 -9.04 -2.74
CA ASP A 150 -5.63 -9.92 -1.74
C ASP A 150 -4.58 -10.86 -1.17
N ASP A 151 -3.69 -11.38 -2.02
CA ASP A 151 -2.51 -12.14 -1.59
C ASP A 151 -1.58 -11.26 -0.72
N TRP A 152 -1.24 -10.06 -1.19
CA TRP A 152 -0.36 -9.17 -0.45
C TRP A 152 -0.96 -8.78 0.92
N ALA A 153 -2.27 -8.50 0.97
CA ALA A 153 -2.97 -8.22 2.21
C ALA A 153 -2.93 -9.43 3.15
N HIS A 154 -3.19 -10.64 2.64
CA HIS A 154 -3.13 -11.87 3.44
C HIS A 154 -1.74 -12.10 4.06
N LEU A 155 -0.67 -11.82 3.31
CA LEU A 155 0.71 -11.99 3.77
C LEU A 155 1.10 -11.00 4.87
N PHE A 156 0.71 -9.72 4.73
CA PHE A 156 1.22 -8.62 5.54
C PHE A 156 0.23 -8.08 6.59
N PHE A 157 -1.05 -8.44 6.50
CA PHE A 157 -2.15 -8.07 7.42
C PHE A 157 -2.89 -9.29 7.99
N PRO A 158 -2.22 -10.33 8.52
CA PRO A 158 -2.88 -11.57 8.93
C PRO A 158 -3.86 -11.39 10.10
N ASP A 159 -3.71 -10.32 10.89
CA ASP A 159 -4.60 -10.01 12.02
C ASP A 159 -5.83 -9.18 11.61
N MET A 160 -5.98 -8.83 10.32
CA MET A 160 -7.19 -8.18 9.82
C MET A 160 -8.21 -9.24 9.42
N ASP A 161 -8.90 -9.76 10.44
CA ASP A 161 -10.03 -10.65 10.27
C ASP A 161 -11.21 -9.84 9.67
N PHE A 162 -11.36 -9.89 8.35
CA PHE A 162 -12.48 -9.28 7.62
C PHE A 162 -13.70 -10.22 7.49
N HIS A 163 -13.73 -11.32 8.25
CA HIS A 163 -14.85 -12.26 8.29
C HIS A 163 -16.12 -11.68 8.91
#